data_AF-A0A392Q9L3-F1
#
_entry.id   AF-A0A392Q9L3-F1
#
_cell.length_a   1.000
_cell.length_b   1.000
_cell.length_c   1.000
_cell.angle_alpha   90.00
_cell.angle_beta   90.00
_cell.angle_gamma   90.00
#
_symmetry.space_group_name_H-M   'P 1'
#
loop_
_entity.id
_entity.type
_entity.pdbx_description
1 polymer ?
#
loop_
_entity_poly.entity_id
_entity_poly.type
_entity_poly.pdbx_seq_one_letter_code
_entity_poly.pdbx_strand_id
1 'polypeptide(L)'
;MDNISFHHETGASRLKFVYHRILSLEKELGKKALECQELVDIITDAGLIKTVWGLGNCYEKLVKEFLVNIGTDCDDPMSPEYMKVFVRGCCVDFSPSVINQYLGRSTEKVAELKATDDEICRILTGNLIKK
;
A
#
# COMPACT_ATOMS: atom_id res chain seq x y z
N MET A 1 -26.16 -7.43 0.80
CA MET A 1 -25.16 -8.51 0.70
C MET A 1 -23.83 -7.88 0.37
N ASP A 2 -22.83 -8.17 1.18
CA ASP A 2 -21.48 -7.64 1.07
C ASP A 2 -20.72 -8.44 0.02
N ASN A 3 -20.56 -7.88 -1.18
CA ASN A 3 -19.88 -8.53 -2.31
C ASN A 3 -18.35 -8.50 -2.15
N ILE A 4 -17.82 -8.99 -1.03
CA ILE A 4 -16.39 -9.27 -0.89
C ILE A 4 -16.14 -10.61 -1.56
N SER A 5 -15.30 -10.61 -2.60
CA SER A 5 -14.87 -11.84 -3.25
C SER A 5 -13.64 -12.40 -2.55
N PHE A 6 -13.51 -13.72 -2.49
CA PHE A 6 -12.36 -14.39 -1.88
C PHE A 6 -11.66 -15.23 -2.95
N HIS A 7 -10.34 -15.08 -3.05
CA HIS A 7 -9.54 -15.89 -3.95
C HIS A 7 -9.35 -17.32 -3.44
N HIS A 8 -9.17 -17.44 -2.12
CA HIS A 8 -8.92 -18.71 -1.43
C HIS A 8 -9.97 -18.96 -0.36
N GLU A 9 -10.20 -20.23 -0.04
CA GLU A 9 -11.15 -20.67 1.00
C GLU A 9 -10.82 -20.07 2.38
N THR A 10 -9.54 -19.81 2.66
CA THR A 10 -9.08 -19.20 3.90
C THR A 10 -9.38 -17.70 4.00
N GLY A 11 -9.84 -17.06 2.92
CA GLY A 11 -10.15 -15.64 2.86
C GLY A 11 -11.15 -15.19 3.91
N ALA A 12 -12.22 -15.97 4.13
CA ALA A 12 -13.22 -15.66 5.16
C ALA A 12 -12.60 -15.62 6.57
N SER A 13 -11.70 -16.55 6.88
CA SER A 13 -10.98 -16.58 8.15
C SER A 13 -10.01 -15.40 8.30
N ARG A 14 -9.33 -15.03 7.21
CA ARG A 14 -8.41 -13.88 7.17
C ARG A 14 -9.13 -12.54 7.34
N LEU A 15 -10.36 -12.42 6.83
CA LEU A 15 -11.16 -11.20 6.92
C LEU A 15 -11.38 -10.76 8.38
N LYS A 16 -11.52 -11.71 9.32
CA LYS A 16 -11.64 -11.42 10.75
C LYS A 16 -10.45 -10.64 11.31
N PHE A 17 -9.24 -10.91 10.82
CA PHE A 17 -8.02 -10.21 11.25
C PHE A 17 -7.86 -8.84 10.58
N VAL A 18 -8.23 -8.73 9.31
CA VAL A 18 -8.22 -7.46 8.56
C VAL A 18 -9.26 -6.48 9.11
N TYR A 19 -10.42 -6.97 9.54
CA TYR A 19 -11.48 -6.12 10.11
C TYR A 19 -11.03 -5.34 11.35
N HIS A 20 -10.11 -5.89 12.15
CA HIS A 20 -9.57 -5.26 13.35
C HIS A 20 -8.24 -4.53 13.16
N ARG A 21 -7.48 -4.84 12.09
CA ARG A 21 -6.34 -4.02 11.68
C ARG A 21 -6.87 -2.74 11.08
N ILE A 22 -6.94 -1.73 11.95
CA ILE A 22 -7.22 -0.34 11.67
C ILE A 22 -6.66 0.02 10.29
N LEU A 23 -7.58 0.27 9.34
CA LEU A 23 -7.33 1.14 8.20
C LEU A 23 -6.96 2.48 8.82
N SER A 24 -5.68 2.63 9.18
CA SER A 24 -5.13 3.79 9.86
C SER A 24 -5.56 4.98 9.05
N LEU A 25 -6.58 5.69 9.56
CA LEU A 25 -7.19 6.90 9.03
C LEU A 25 -6.35 7.46 7.88
N GLU A 26 -6.57 6.95 6.66
CA GLU A 26 -5.92 7.50 5.46
C GLU A 26 -6.49 8.90 5.36
N LYS A 27 -5.80 9.84 5.98
CA LYS A 27 -6.18 11.23 6.01
C LYS A 27 -5.46 11.84 4.85
N GLU A 28 -6.23 12.11 3.81
CA GLU A 28 -5.89 13.16 2.88
C GLU A 28 -5.47 14.40 3.67
N LEU A 29 -4.42 15.08 3.20
CA LEU A 29 -4.02 16.36 3.78
C LEU A 29 -5.23 17.29 3.83
N GLY A 30 -5.52 17.81 5.02
CA GLY A 30 -6.59 18.80 5.16
C GLY A 30 -6.28 20.04 4.35
N LYS A 31 -7.31 20.74 3.87
CA LYS A 31 -7.17 21.95 3.04
C LYS A 31 -6.17 22.97 3.60
N LYS A 32 -6.15 23.16 4.92
CA LYS A 32 -5.19 24.06 5.60
C LYS A 32 -3.72 23.66 5.42
N ALA A 33 -3.43 22.36 5.35
CA ALA A 33 -2.06 21.90 5.14
C ALA A 33 -1.59 22.22 3.71
N LEU A 34 -2.49 22.19 2.72
CA LEU A 34 -2.19 22.56 1.35
C LEU A 34 -1.98 24.05 1.13
N GLU A 35 -2.51 24.89 2.01
CA GLU A 35 -2.26 26.34 1.97
C GLU A 35 -0.82 26.68 2.37
N CYS A 36 -0.10 25.74 3.01
CA CYS A 36 1.31 25.90 3.36
C CYS A 36 2.21 25.53 2.18
N GLN A 37 2.66 26.53 1.42
CA GLN A 37 3.49 26.33 0.22
C GLN A 37 4.76 25.51 0.51
N GLU A 38 5.48 25.82 1.60
CA GLU A 38 6.69 25.08 1.99
C GLU A 38 6.42 23.59 2.20
N LEU A 39 5.29 23.25 2.83
CA LEU A 39 4.90 21.86 3.04
C LEU A 39 4.53 21.17 1.72
N VAL A 40 3.80 21.87 0.84
CA VAL A 40 3.44 21.34 -0.48
C VAL A 40 4.68 21.11 -1.34
N ASP A 41 5.65 22.03 -1.30
CA ASP A 41 6.90 21.94 -2.06
C ASP A 41 7.71 20.72 -1.59
N ILE A 42 7.93 20.57 -0.28
CA ILE A 42 8.66 19.42 0.29
C ILE A 42 8.01 18.08 -0.10
N ILE A 43 6.68 17.99 -0.04
CA ILE A 43 5.94 16.76 -0.38
C ILE A 43 5.98 16.48 -1.88
N THR A 44 5.96 17.53 -2.70
CA THR A 44 6.06 17.44 -4.15
C THR A 44 7.45 16.98 -4.58
N ASP A 45 8.49 17.57 -4.01
CA ASP A 45 9.89 17.20 -4.24
C ASP A 45 10.18 15.75 -3.80
N ALA A 46 9.54 15.29 -2.72
CA ALA A 46 9.59 13.89 -2.30
C ALA A 46 8.78 12.93 -3.20
N GLY A 47 8.01 13.43 -4.18
CA GLY A 47 7.16 12.62 -5.05
C GLY A 47 5.98 11.97 -4.30
N LEU A 48 5.54 12.56 -3.19
CA LEU A 48 4.52 12.01 -2.29
C LEU A 48 3.13 12.64 -2.47
N ILE A 49 3.01 13.72 -3.24
CA ILE A 49 1.75 14.50 -3.31
C ILE A 49 0.54 13.64 -3.72
N LYS A 50 0.71 12.73 -4.69
CA LYS A 50 -0.35 11.79 -5.15
C LYS A 50 -0.76 10.74 -4.11
N THR A 51 0.05 10.53 -3.07
CA THR A 51 -0.24 9.58 -1.98
C THR A 51 -0.94 10.22 -0.79
N VAL A 52 -1.03 11.55 -0.74
CA VAL A 52 -1.57 12.29 0.41
C VAL A 52 -2.62 13.34 0.03
N TRP A 53 -2.90 13.50 -1.27
CA TRP A 53 -3.85 14.47 -1.82
C TRP A 53 -4.62 13.91 -3.02
N GLY A 54 -5.87 14.35 -3.20
CA GLY A 54 -6.75 13.91 -4.28
C GLY A 54 -7.20 12.45 -4.12
N LEU A 55 -7.07 11.91 -2.91
CA LEU A 55 -7.52 10.58 -2.55
C LEU A 55 -9.03 10.66 -2.42
N GLY A 56 -9.77 10.38 -3.49
CA GLY A 56 -11.23 10.36 -3.46
C GLY A 56 -11.78 9.40 -2.39
N ASN A 57 -13.09 9.25 -2.34
CA ASN A 57 -13.72 8.39 -1.33
C ASN A 57 -13.12 6.98 -1.32
N CYS A 58 -12.46 6.63 -0.22
CA CYS A 58 -11.93 5.29 -0.02
C CYS A 58 -13.08 4.31 0.08
N TYR A 59 -13.13 3.34 -0.83
CA TYR A 59 -14.13 2.28 -0.74
C TYR A 59 -13.63 1.18 0.19
N GLU A 60 -13.91 1.36 1.48
CA GLU A 60 -13.42 0.51 2.58
C GLU A 60 -13.53 -0.99 2.29
N LYS A 61 -14.63 -1.42 1.67
CA LYS A 61 -14.87 -2.84 1.33
C LYS A 61 -13.91 -3.34 0.26
N LEU A 62 -13.56 -2.51 -0.72
CA LEU A 62 -12.56 -2.85 -1.74
C LEU A 62 -11.17 -3.01 -1.12
N VAL A 63 -10.82 -2.15 -0.16
CA VAL A 63 -9.53 -2.25 0.54
C VAL A 63 -9.47 -3.54 1.36
N LYS A 64 -10.55 -3.89 2.06
CA LYS A 64 -10.65 -5.17 2.80
C LYS A 64 -10.55 -6.37 1.86
N GLU A 65 -11.24 -6.33 0.73
CA GLU A 65 -11.18 -7.35 -0.33
C GLU A 65 -9.76 -7.50 -0.89
N PHE A 66 -9.09 -6.39 -1.18
CA PHE A 66 -7.68 -6.39 -1.61
C PHE A 66 -6.79 -7.07 -0.56
N LEU A 67 -6.82 -6.59 0.68
CA LEU A 67 -5.95 -7.07 1.76
C LEU A 67 -6.13 -8.56 2.09
N VAL A 68 -7.38 -9.04 2.07
CA VAL A 68 -7.68 -10.44 2.37
C VAL A 68 -7.23 -11.38 1.26
N ASN A 69 -7.14 -10.89 0.02
CA ASN A 69 -6.79 -11.67 -1.16
C ASN A 69 -5.31 -11.57 -1.55
N ILE A 70 -4.46 -10.88 -0.78
CA ILE A 70 -3.00 -10.95 -0.97
C ILE A 70 -2.55 -12.38 -0.65
N GLY A 71 -2.02 -13.11 -1.65
CA GLY A 71 -1.52 -14.47 -1.50
C GLY A 71 -0.34 -14.56 -0.52
N THR A 72 -0.18 -15.68 0.16
CA THR A 72 0.99 -15.91 1.04
C THR A 72 2.30 -16.08 0.28
N ASP A 73 2.19 -16.34 -1.01
CA ASP A 73 3.24 -16.59 -2.00
C ASP A 73 3.33 -15.45 -3.03
N CYS A 74 2.71 -14.29 -2.74
CA CYS A 74 2.73 -13.14 -3.64
C CYS A 74 4.13 -12.54 -3.86
N ASP A 75 5.10 -12.90 -3.01
CA ASP A 75 6.50 -12.50 -3.06
C ASP A 75 7.42 -13.59 -3.66
N ASP A 76 6.90 -14.77 -3.98
CA ASP A 76 7.67 -15.85 -4.62
C ASP A 76 7.65 -15.71 -6.15
N PRO A 77 8.78 -15.40 -6.83
CA PRO A 77 8.84 -15.28 -8.29
C PRO A 77 8.46 -16.55 -9.05
N MET A 78 8.48 -17.71 -8.40
CA MET A 78 8.08 -18.99 -8.98
C MET A 78 6.57 -19.27 -8.85
N SER A 79 5.85 -18.49 -8.03
CA SER A 79 4.41 -18.62 -7.89
C SER A 79 3.68 -18.02 -9.09
N PRO A 80 2.61 -18.68 -9.60
CA PRO A 80 1.70 -18.06 -10.57
C PRO A 80 0.98 -16.80 -10.02
N GLU A 81 0.91 -16.67 -8.69
CA GLU A 81 0.32 -15.54 -7.96
C GLU A 81 1.34 -14.46 -7.59
N TYR A 82 2.59 -14.58 -8.07
CA TYR A 82 3.64 -13.57 -7.86
C TYR A 82 3.15 -12.18 -8.27
N MET A 83 3.13 -11.26 -7.31
CA MET A 83 2.65 -9.89 -7.48
C MET A 83 1.24 -9.79 -8.09
N LYS A 84 0.34 -10.76 -7.81
CA LYS A 84 -1.08 -10.73 -8.20
C LYS A 84 -2.06 -10.79 -7.03
N VAL A 85 -3.15 -10.06 -7.17
CA VAL A 85 -4.22 -10.01 -6.16
C VAL A 85 -5.56 -10.15 -6.84
N PHE A 86 -6.44 -10.94 -6.24
CA PHE A 86 -7.80 -11.12 -6.75
C PHE A 86 -8.73 -10.06 -6.16
N VAL A 87 -9.34 -9.24 -7.01
CA VAL A 87 -10.25 -8.18 -6.61
C VAL A 87 -11.33 -8.04 -7.66
N ARG A 88 -12.59 -7.89 -7.21
CA ARG A 88 -13.77 -7.70 -8.08
C ARG A 88 -13.95 -8.81 -9.13
N GLY A 89 -13.57 -10.04 -8.79
CA GLY A 89 -13.71 -11.19 -9.68
C GLY A 89 -12.55 -11.38 -10.66
N CYS A 90 -11.49 -10.58 -10.57
CA CYS A 90 -10.35 -10.64 -11.48
C CYS A 90 -9.03 -10.72 -10.71
N CYS A 91 -8.06 -11.50 -11.20
CA CYS A 91 -6.66 -11.38 -10.77
C CYS A 91 -6.04 -10.18 -11.49
N VAL A 92 -5.45 -9.27 -10.72
CA VAL A 92 -4.77 -8.08 -11.24
C VAL A 92 -3.32 -8.05 -10.77
N ASP A 93 -2.42 -7.57 -11.61
CA ASP A 93 -1.03 -7.34 -11.23
C ASP A 93 -0.94 -6.15 -10.26
N PHE A 94 -0.23 -6.31 -9.16
CA PHE A 94 -0.02 -5.28 -8.13
C PHE A 94 1.46 -5.14 -7.74
N SER A 95 2.36 -5.24 -8.72
CA SER A 95 3.80 -5.11 -8.47
C SER A 95 4.22 -3.68 -8.05
N PRO A 96 5.39 -3.54 -7.38
CA PRO A 96 5.98 -2.23 -7.11
C PRO A 96 6.11 -1.37 -8.37
N SER A 97 6.42 -1.96 -9.52
CA SER A 97 6.52 -1.24 -10.79
C SER A 97 5.17 -0.67 -11.24
N VAL A 98 4.07 -1.43 -11.12
CA VAL A 98 2.70 -0.96 -11.43
C VAL A 98 2.31 0.20 -10.52
N ILE A 99 2.57 0.07 -9.22
CA ILE A 99 2.28 1.12 -8.23
C ILE A 99 3.11 2.38 -8.53
N ASN A 100 4.40 2.23 -8.77
CA ASN A 100 5.29 3.35 -9.07
C ASN A 100 4.88 4.06 -10.36
N GLN A 101 4.51 3.33 -11.40
CA GLN A 101 4.01 3.91 -12.64
C GLN A 101 2.77 4.77 -12.40
N TYR A 102 1.80 4.28 -11.63
CA TYR A 102 0.61 5.05 -11.26
C TYR A 102 0.96 6.33 -10.49
N LEU A 103 1.92 6.22 -9.56
CA LEU A 103 2.41 7.35 -8.76
C LEU A 103 3.34 8.29 -9.56
N GLY A 104 3.71 7.96 -10.81
CA GLY A 104 4.65 8.75 -11.60
C GLY A 104 6.09 8.70 -11.07
N ARG A 105 6.46 7.59 -10.43
CA ARG A 105 7.80 7.31 -9.89
C ARG A 105 8.56 6.37 -10.81
N SER A 106 9.87 6.25 -10.58
CA SER A 106 10.70 5.30 -11.33
C SER A 106 10.19 3.87 -11.18
N THR A 107 10.05 3.18 -12.31
CA THR A 107 9.71 1.75 -12.38
C THR A 107 10.95 0.87 -12.43
N GLU A 108 12.15 1.47 -12.39
CA GLU A 108 13.40 0.74 -12.41
C GLU A 108 13.47 -0.22 -11.22
N LYS A 109 13.90 -1.45 -11.50
CA LYS A 109 14.12 -2.44 -10.47
C LYS A 109 15.33 -2.00 -9.66
N VAL A 110 15.08 -1.47 -8.46
CA VAL A 110 16.13 -1.25 -7.47
C VAL A 110 16.55 -2.63 -6.96
N ALA A 111 17.86 -2.83 -6.81
CA ALA A 111 18.38 -4.06 -6.22
C ALA A 111 17.74 -4.28 -4.84
N GLU A 112 17.40 -5.53 -4.51
CA GLU A 112 16.94 -5.88 -3.17
C GLU A 112 17.98 -5.43 -2.16
N LEU A 113 17.65 -4.37 -1.43
CA LEU A 113 18.48 -3.86 -0.36
C LEU A 113 18.22 -4.79 0.82
N LYS A 114 19.22 -5.61 1.17
CA LYS A 114 19.23 -6.30 2.45
C LYS A 114 19.39 -5.25 3.55
N ALA A 115 18.27 -4.72 4.01
CA ALA A 115 18.19 -3.84 5.16
C ALA A 115 17.81 -4.67 6.38
N THR A 116 18.49 -4.43 7.49
CA THR A 116 18.10 -4.97 8.79
C THR A 116 16.85 -4.24 9.31
N ASP A 117 16.05 -4.89 10.15
CA ASP A 117 14.89 -4.25 10.79
C ASP A 117 15.29 -2.96 11.54
N ASP A 118 16.49 -2.93 12.11
CA ASP A 118 17.04 -1.77 12.81
C ASP A 118 17.34 -0.61 11.85
N GLU A 119 17.90 -0.88 10.66
CA GLU A 119 18.11 0.12 9.61
C GLU A 119 16.78 0.66 9.09
N ILE A 120 15.81 -0.21 8.84
CA ILE A 120 14.46 0.19 8.40
C ILE A 120 13.82 1.09 9.47
N CYS A 121 13.86 0.68 10.74
CA CYS A 121 13.32 1.47 11.84
C CYS A 121 14.03 2.83 11.98
N ARG A 122 15.36 2.88 11.84
CA ARG A 122 16.12 4.13 11.87
C ARG A 122 15.68 5.07 10.75
N ILE A 123 15.61 4.57 9.52
CA ILE A 123 15.21 5.39 8.36
C ILE A 123 13.78 5.91 8.54
N LEU A 124 12.82 5.03 8.88
CA LEU A 124 11.41 5.39 9.04
C LEU A 124 11.19 6.40 10.18
N THR A 125 12.01 6.35 11.23
CA THR A 125 11.89 7.25 12.38
C THR A 125 12.73 8.50 12.26
N GLY A 126 13.38 8.75 11.12
CA GLY A 126 14.29 9.90 10.97
C GLY A 126 15.45 9.86 11.97
N ASN A 127 15.96 8.66 12.27
CA ASN A 127 17.02 8.37 13.24
C ASN A 127 16.67 8.67 14.71
N LEU A 128 15.38 8.82 15.04
CA LEU A 128 14.93 9.06 16.41
C LEU A 128 15.03 7.81 17.30
N ILE A 129 14.87 6.62 16.72
CA ILE A 129 15.09 5.35 17.43
C ILE A 129 16.52 4.87 17.19
N LYS A 130 17.34 4.90 18.24
CA LYS A 130 18.67 4.30 18.27
C LYS A 130 18.61 3.04 19.12
N LYS A 131 18.61 1.89 18.46
CA LYS A 131 19.20 0.67 19.05
C LYS A 131 20.68 0.64 18.73
#